data_AF-A0A2M6WWF9-F1
#
_entry.id   AF-A0A2M6WWF9-F1
#
_cell.length_a   1.000
_cell.length_b   1.000
_cell.length_c   1.000
_cell.angle_alpha   90.00
_cell.angle_beta   90.00
_cell.angle_gamma   90.00
#
_symmetry.space_group_name_H-M   'P 1'
#
loop_
_entity.id
_entity.type
_entity.pdbx_description
1 polymer ?
#
loop_
_entity_poly.entity_id
_entity_poly.type
_entity_poly.pdbx_seq_one_letter_code
_entity_poly.pdbx_strand_id
1 'polypeptide(L)'
;MSILHFNFSKLFDWQYLAEDAPARLAYSTSLTIFFGAIFVLSAVSYFILAKKKLPRFLKRFYYWIVYTGLYGSVYFLFLIFSRTQGLNFFKLRSVFIISVVLVLIWLIFLLIYRIIIVSRLIDQYKVYKRKEKYLHGKSSKR
;
A
#
# COMPACT_ATOMS: atom_id res chain seq x y z
N MET A 1 27.44 11.22 -14.55
CA MET A 1 26.64 10.78 -13.40
C MET A 1 26.40 12.00 -12.51
N SER A 2 25.25 12.67 -12.63
CA SER A 2 24.95 13.88 -11.85
C SER A 2 24.34 13.47 -10.52
N ILE A 3 25.02 13.84 -9.43
CA ILE A 3 24.50 13.67 -8.07
C ILE A 3 23.32 14.65 -7.93
N LEU A 4 22.13 14.09 -7.75
CA LEU A 4 20.90 14.83 -7.48
C LEU A 4 21.05 15.59 -6.15
N HIS A 5 21.40 16.87 -6.22
CA HIS A 5 21.33 17.75 -5.07
C HIS A 5 19.84 18.01 -4.75
N PHE A 6 19.30 17.26 -3.80
CA PHE A 6 17.93 17.43 -3.35
C PHE A 6 17.84 18.73 -2.54
N ASN A 7 17.14 19.74 -3.07
CA ASN A 7 17.02 21.03 -2.41
C ASN A 7 15.75 21.07 -1.55
N PHE A 8 15.93 20.94 -0.24
CA PHE A 8 14.84 20.87 0.74
C PHE A 8 14.00 22.15 0.80
N SER A 9 14.56 23.31 0.46
CA SER A 9 13.83 24.58 0.48
C SER A 9 12.66 24.60 -0.52
N LYS A 10 12.81 23.89 -1.65
CA LYS A 10 11.77 23.80 -2.69
C LYS A 10 10.54 23.00 -2.27
N LEU A 11 10.62 22.18 -1.22
CA LEU A 11 9.45 21.44 -0.72
C LEU A 11 8.44 22.34 0.00
N PHE A 12 8.91 23.48 0.55
CA PHE A 12 8.09 24.41 1.31
C PHE A 12 7.75 25.69 0.54
N ASP A 13 8.26 25.81 -0.69
CA ASP A 13 7.96 26.93 -1.57
C ASP A 13 6.64 26.70 -2.32
N TRP A 14 5.61 27.44 -1.91
CA TRP A 14 4.28 27.36 -2.50
C TRP A 14 4.25 27.72 -4.00
N GLN A 15 5.14 28.61 -4.46
CA GLN A 15 5.21 28.96 -5.88
C GLN A 15 5.77 27.79 -6.69
N TYR A 16 6.81 27.13 -6.20
CA TYR A 16 7.38 25.94 -6.83
C TYR A 16 6.43 24.72 -6.81
N LEU A 17 5.59 24.61 -5.78
CA LEU A 17 4.52 23.59 -5.72
C LEU A 17 3.37 23.90 -6.67
N ALA A 18 3.16 25.19 -6.98
CA ALA A 18 2.14 25.69 -7.90
C ALA A 18 2.58 25.68 -9.37
N GLU A 19 3.88 25.71 -9.65
CA GLU A 19 4.44 25.63 -10.98
C GLU A 19 4.31 24.23 -11.61
N ASP A 20 4.00 24.21 -12.90
CA ASP A 20 4.03 23.00 -13.70
C ASP A 20 5.46 22.52 -13.85
N ALA A 21 5.78 21.45 -13.13
CA ALA A 21 7.09 20.84 -13.24
C ALA A 21 7.29 20.30 -14.67
N PRO A 22 8.46 20.53 -15.31
CA PRO A 22 8.72 19.99 -16.63
C PRO A 22 8.59 18.46 -16.58
N ALA A 23 7.83 17.89 -17.51
CA ALA A 23 7.66 16.45 -17.67
C ALA A 23 8.98 15.85 -18.17
N ARG A 24 9.95 15.66 -17.29
CA ARG A 24 11.17 14.91 -17.61
C ARG A 24 10.78 13.45 -17.83
N LEU A 25 10.71 13.05 -19.10
CA LEU A 25 10.35 11.70 -19.56
C LEU A 25 11.05 10.56 -18.79
N ALA A 26 12.30 10.75 -18.39
CA ALA A 26 13.06 9.75 -17.65
C ALA A 26 12.44 9.41 -16.27
N TYR A 27 11.87 10.40 -15.57
CA TYR A 27 11.22 10.17 -14.27
C TYR A 27 9.83 9.55 -14.43
N SER A 28 9.10 9.85 -15.52
CA SER A 28 7.82 9.20 -15.77
C SER A 28 7.98 7.72 -16.09
N THR A 29 9.01 7.33 -16.84
CA THR A 29 9.25 5.92 -17.19
C THR A 29 9.62 5.09 -15.95
N SER A 30 10.52 5.58 -15.10
CA SER A 30 10.92 4.86 -13.88
C SER A 30 9.78 4.71 -12.88
N LEU A 31 8.99 5.76 -12.66
CA LEU A 31 7.81 5.71 -11.79
C LEU A 31 6.73 4.76 -12.35
N THR A 32 6.53 4.75 -13.67
CA THR A 32 5.59 3.83 -14.33
C THR A 32 6.00 2.37 -14.10
N ILE A 33 7.28 2.05 -14.28
CA ILE A 33 7.81 0.70 -14.02
C ILE A 33 7.63 0.33 -12.54
N PHE A 34 7.94 1.25 -11.62
CA PHE A 34 7.82 1.02 -10.19
C PHE A 34 6.37 0.72 -9.76
N PHE A 35 5.42 1.57 -10.15
CA PHE A 35 4.01 1.35 -9.81
C PHE A 35 3.40 0.17 -10.58
N GLY A 36 3.84 -0.08 -11.81
CA GLY A 36 3.46 -1.29 -12.56
C GLY A 36 3.91 -2.57 -11.86
N ALA A 37 5.14 -2.61 -11.33
CA ALA A 37 5.63 -3.75 -10.56
C ALA A 37 4.82 -3.96 -9.27
N ILE A 38 4.50 -2.88 -8.54
CA ILE A 38 3.63 -2.94 -7.35
C ILE A 38 2.25 -3.50 -7.70
N PHE A 39 1.66 -3.07 -8.82
CA PHE A 39 0.37 -3.57 -9.28
C PHE A 39 0.41 -5.08 -9.51
N VAL A 40 1.40 -5.56 -10.29
CA VAL A 40 1.55 -6.98 -10.62
C VAL A 40 1.78 -7.81 -9.36
N LEU A 41 2.66 -7.37 -8.46
CA LEU A 41 2.92 -8.05 -7.18
C LEU A 41 1.67 -8.12 -6.30
N SER A 42 0.87 -7.05 -6.28
CA SER A 42 -0.37 -6.99 -5.51
C SER A 42 -1.43 -7.92 -6.13
N ALA A 43 -1.56 -7.96 -7.45
CA ALA A 43 -2.47 -8.86 -8.16
C ALA A 43 -2.11 -10.33 -7.91
N VAL A 44 -0.83 -10.71 -8.04
CA VAL A 44 -0.37 -12.08 -7.74
C VAL A 44 -0.64 -12.42 -6.28
N SER A 45 -0.34 -11.50 -5.36
CA SER A 45 -0.61 -11.69 -3.93
C SER A 45 -2.09 -11.89 -3.64
N TYR A 46 -2.99 -11.20 -4.34
CA TYR A 46 -4.44 -11.38 -4.23
C TYR A 46 -4.86 -12.83 -4.53
N PHE A 47 -4.40 -13.38 -5.65
CA PHE A 47 -4.73 -14.75 -6.07
C PHE A 47 -4.16 -15.80 -5.11
N ILE A 48 -2.93 -15.59 -4.62
CA ILE A 48 -2.32 -16.47 -3.61
C ILE A 48 -3.13 -16.43 -2.32
N LEU A 49 -3.53 -15.23 -1.88
CA LEU A 49 -4.29 -15.05 -0.63
C LEU A 49 -5.69 -15.66 -0.72
N ALA A 50 -6.32 -15.60 -1.90
CA ALA A 50 -7.63 -16.22 -2.14
C ALA A 50 -7.60 -17.73 -1.84
N LYS A 51 -6.52 -18.42 -2.28
CA LYS A 51 -6.33 -19.87 -2.10
C LYS A 51 -5.87 -20.29 -0.70
N LYS A 52 -5.24 -19.39 0.08
CA LYS A 52 -4.75 -19.74 1.42
C LYS A 52 -5.88 -19.83 2.46
N LYS A 53 -5.89 -20.90 3.25
CA LYS A 53 -6.71 -21.05 4.47
C LYS A 53 -6.04 -20.31 5.64
N LEU A 54 -6.33 -19.02 5.75
CA LEU A 54 -5.91 -18.16 6.85
C LEU A 54 -7.11 -17.80 7.73
N PRO A 55 -6.93 -17.53 9.04
CA PRO A 55 -8.02 -17.06 9.86
C PRO A 55 -8.53 -15.71 9.35
N ARG A 56 -9.85 -15.48 9.47
CA ARG A 56 -10.56 -14.36 8.82
C ARG A 56 -9.91 -13.00 9.05
N PHE A 57 -9.41 -12.74 10.26
CA PHE A 57 -8.78 -11.46 10.61
C PHE A 57 -7.43 -11.25 9.90
N LEU A 58 -6.58 -12.28 9.81
CA LEU A 58 -5.32 -12.21 9.05
C LEU A 58 -5.60 -12.07 7.56
N LYS A 59 -6.57 -12.82 7.03
CA LYS A 59 -6.94 -12.73 5.62
C LYS A 59 -7.45 -11.32 5.28
N ARG A 60 -8.27 -10.71 6.14
CA ARG A 60 -8.76 -9.33 5.98
C ARG A 60 -7.61 -8.31 6.00
N PHE A 61 -6.67 -8.45 6.94
CA PHE A 61 -5.50 -7.57 7.00
C PHE A 61 -4.64 -7.64 5.73
N TYR A 62 -4.34 -8.84 5.25
CA TYR A 62 -3.59 -9.00 3.99
C TYR A 62 -4.35 -8.47 2.78
N TYR A 63 -5.68 -8.64 2.72
CA TYR A 63 -6.48 -8.02 1.67
C TYR A 63 -6.38 -6.50 1.70
N TRP A 64 -6.36 -5.85 2.87
CA TRP A 64 -6.19 -4.41 2.97
C TRP A 64 -4.85 -3.95 2.38
N ILE A 65 -3.77 -4.66 2.65
CA ILE A 65 -2.44 -4.37 2.05
C ILE A 65 -2.49 -4.55 0.54
N VAL A 66 -3.04 -5.67 0.06
CA VAL A 66 -3.15 -5.98 -1.37
C VAL A 66 -4.01 -4.95 -2.10
N TYR A 67 -5.15 -4.55 -1.53
CA TYR A 67 -6.00 -3.51 -2.11
C TYR A 67 -5.31 -2.15 -2.11
N THR A 68 -4.58 -1.80 -1.06
CA THR A 68 -3.78 -0.57 -1.02
C THR A 68 -2.76 -0.57 -2.16
N GLY A 69 -2.09 -1.70 -2.39
CA GLY A 69 -1.16 -1.86 -3.51
C GLY A 69 -1.84 -1.75 -4.88
N LEU A 70 -2.98 -2.42 -5.09
CA LEU A 70 -3.73 -2.37 -6.35
C LEU A 70 -4.30 -0.97 -6.64
N TYR A 71 -5.13 -0.44 -5.75
CA TYR A 71 -5.78 0.86 -5.96
C TYR A 71 -4.76 1.99 -5.95
N GLY A 72 -3.76 1.93 -5.06
CA GLY A 72 -2.68 2.91 -5.02
C GLY A 72 -1.88 2.93 -6.33
N SER A 73 -1.44 1.78 -6.81
CA SER A 73 -0.68 1.72 -8.08
C SER A 73 -1.50 2.16 -9.29
N VAL A 74 -2.77 1.76 -9.41
CA VAL A 74 -3.66 2.23 -10.49
C VAL A 74 -3.84 3.74 -10.44
N TYR A 75 -4.09 4.29 -9.25
CA TYR A 75 -4.24 5.74 -9.07
C TYR A 75 -2.97 6.51 -9.44
N PHE A 76 -1.79 6.06 -8.98
CA PHE A 76 -0.53 6.70 -9.32
C PHE A 76 -0.18 6.57 -10.81
N LEU A 77 -0.46 5.43 -11.44
CA LEU A 77 -0.30 5.26 -12.89
C LEU A 77 -1.23 6.22 -13.63
N PHE A 78 -2.49 6.35 -13.20
CA PHE A 78 -3.43 7.30 -13.78
C PHE A 78 -2.91 8.76 -13.68
N LEU A 79 -2.35 9.17 -12.54
CA LEU A 79 -1.73 10.49 -12.41
C LEU A 79 -0.54 10.70 -13.36
N ILE A 80 0.31 9.67 -13.53
CA ILE A 80 1.44 9.72 -14.45
C ILE A 80 0.96 9.84 -15.91
N PHE A 81 -0.01 9.01 -16.32
CA PHE A 81 -0.58 9.06 -17.67
C PHE A 81 -1.29 10.37 -17.96
N SER A 82 -2.08 10.88 -17.01
CA SER A 82 -2.79 12.16 -17.15
C SER A 82 -1.82 13.30 -17.41
N ARG A 83 -0.66 13.28 -16.72
CA ARG A 83 0.41 14.25 -16.95
C ARG A 83 1.04 14.13 -18.33
N THR A 84 1.28 12.91 -18.83
CA THR A 84 1.86 12.71 -20.16
C THR A 84 0.93 13.16 -21.29
N GLN A 85 -0.38 13.15 -21.05
CA GLN A 85 -1.42 13.59 -21.99
C GLN A 85 -1.72 15.10 -21.89
N GLY A 86 -0.98 15.85 -21.05
CA GLY A 86 -1.21 17.29 -20.88
C GLY A 86 -2.55 17.64 -20.24
N LEU A 87 -3.20 16.69 -19.54
CA LEU A 87 -4.47 16.93 -18.88
C LEU A 87 -4.22 17.80 -17.62
N ASN A 88 -4.71 19.03 -17.65
CA ASN A 88 -4.62 20.01 -16.56
C ASN A 88 -5.59 19.68 -15.40
N PHE A 89 -5.49 18.47 -14.85
CA PHE A 89 -6.09 18.18 -13.55
C PHE A 89 -5.23 18.86 -12.49
N PHE A 90 -5.65 20.04 -12.01
CA PHE A 90 -5.14 20.77 -10.82
C PHE A 90 -3.70 20.43 -10.40
N LYS A 91 -2.73 21.33 -10.65
CA LYS A 91 -1.38 21.33 -10.04
C LYS A 91 -0.91 19.93 -9.67
N LEU A 92 -0.70 19.05 -10.67
CA LEU A 92 -0.47 17.60 -10.52
C LEU A 92 0.56 17.24 -9.43
N ARG A 93 1.50 18.16 -9.16
CA ARG A 93 2.50 18.04 -8.09
C ARG A 93 1.88 18.06 -6.68
N SER A 94 0.97 18.98 -6.36
CA SER A 94 0.35 19.05 -5.03
C SER A 94 -0.59 17.87 -4.79
N VAL A 95 -1.38 17.48 -5.80
CA VAL A 95 -2.23 16.28 -5.74
C VAL A 95 -1.37 15.04 -5.49
N PHE A 96 -0.28 14.87 -6.24
CA PHE A 96 0.64 13.75 -6.04
C PHE A 96 1.22 13.73 -4.62
N ILE A 97 1.69 14.88 -4.10
CA ILE A 97 2.24 14.97 -2.74
C ILE A 97 1.17 14.63 -1.69
N ILE A 98 -0.03 15.21 -1.80
CA ILE A 98 -1.13 14.93 -0.87
C ILE A 98 -1.50 13.45 -0.90
N SER A 99 -1.58 12.83 -2.08
CA SER A 99 -1.85 11.40 -2.22
C SER A 99 -0.77 10.54 -1.60
N VAL A 100 0.52 10.88 -1.80
CA VAL A 100 1.64 10.16 -1.16
C VAL A 100 1.54 10.28 0.36
N VAL A 101 1.24 11.47 0.90
CA VAL A 101 1.06 11.68 2.35
C VAL A 101 -0.11 10.87 2.90
N LEU A 102 -1.26 10.86 2.22
CA LEU A 102 -2.42 10.05 2.63
C LEU A 102 -2.10 8.55 2.64
N VAL A 103 -1.39 8.06 1.62
CA VAL A 103 -0.94 6.67 1.55
C VAL A 103 0.05 6.35 2.68
N LEU A 104 0.98 7.26 3.00
CA LEU A 104 1.90 7.09 4.12
C LEU A 104 1.17 7.02 5.46
N ILE A 105 0.21 7.92 5.71
CA ILE A 105 -0.63 7.89 6.93
C ILE A 105 -1.39 6.57 7.02
N TRP A 106 -1.95 6.10 5.90
CA TRP A 106 -2.64 4.82 5.83
C TRP A 106 -1.72 3.62 6.11
N LEU A 107 -0.49 3.63 5.59
CA LEU A 107 0.51 2.59 5.85
C LEU A 107 0.94 2.56 7.32
N ILE A 108 1.11 3.73 7.96
CA ILE A 108 1.39 3.84 9.39
C ILE A 108 0.22 3.25 10.19
N PHE A 109 -1.01 3.58 9.82
CA PHE A 109 -2.20 3.00 10.45
C PHE A 109 -2.23 1.46 10.32
N LEU A 110 -1.95 0.91 9.14
CA LEU A 110 -1.86 -0.54 8.94
C LEU A 110 -0.76 -1.20 9.79
N LEU A 111 0.39 -0.53 9.95
CA LEU A 111 1.48 -0.99 10.82
C LEU A 111 1.06 -1.04 12.28
N ILE A 112 0.46 0.03 12.79
CA ILE A 112 -0.06 0.10 14.16
C ILE A 112 -1.14 -0.97 14.38
N TYR A 113 -2.06 -1.10 13.43
CA TYR A 113 -3.11 -2.13 13.45
C TYR A 113 -2.53 -3.54 13.52
N ARG A 114 -1.45 -3.83 12.77
CA ARG A 114 -0.75 -5.11 12.82
C ARG A 114 -0.15 -5.39 14.20
N ILE A 115 0.57 -4.42 14.76
CA ILE A 115 1.30 -4.60 16.01
C ILE A 115 0.34 -4.76 17.19
N ILE A 116 -0.72 -3.93 17.26
CA ILE A 116 -1.60 -3.90 18.43
C ILE A 116 -2.73 -4.92 18.30
N ILE A 117 -3.46 -4.92 17.17
CA ILE A 117 -4.72 -5.66 17.04
C ILE A 117 -4.46 -7.06 16.49
N VAL A 118 -3.75 -7.18 15.36
CA VAL A 118 -3.49 -8.48 14.74
C VAL A 118 -2.66 -9.37 15.66
N SER A 119 -1.65 -8.82 16.35
CA SER A 119 -0.83 -9.58 17.32
C SER A 119 -1.68 -10.18 18.45
N ARG A 120 -2.55 -9.38 19.09
CA ARG A 120 -3.46 -9.86 20.15
C ARG A 120 -4.41 -10.94 19.65
N LEU A 121 -4.96 -10.77 18.44
CA LEU A 121 -5.87 -11.76 17.84
C LEU A 121 -5.15 -13.09 17.50
N ILE A 122 -3.88 -13.03 17.11
CA ILE A 122 -3.06 -14.24 16.89
C ILE A 122 -2.90 -15.02 18.20
N ASP A 123 -2.61 -14.34 19.30
CA ASP A 123 -2.40 -14.99 20.59
C ASP A 123 -3.69 -15.61 21.12
N GLN A 124 -4.81 -14.89 21.03
CA GLN A 124 -6.13 -15.43 21.35
C GLN A 124 -6.49 -16.63 20.48
N TYR A 125 -6.22 -16.57 19.17
CA TYR A 125 -6.46 -17.68 18.25
C TYR A 125 -5.61 -18.92 18.59
N LYS A 126 -4.34 -18.73 18.98
CA LYS A 126 -3.48 -19.84 19.43
C LYS A 126 -3.98 -20.48 20.73
N VAL A 127 -4.50 -19.67 21.67
CA VAL A 127 -5.10 -20.19 22.92
C VAL A 127 -6.38 -20.96 22.62
N TYR A 128 -7.26 -20.41 21.78
CA TYR A 128 -8.50 -21.07 21.38
C TYR A 128 -8.23 -22.41 20.68
N LYS A 129 -7.33 -22.42 19.69
CA LYS A 129 -6.97 -23.63 18.95
C LYS A 129 -6.28 -24.69 19.83
N ARG A 130 -5.52 -24.26 20.85
CA ARG A 130 -4.99 -25.19 21.88
C ARG A 130 -6.13 -25.81 22.68
N LYS A 131 -7.07 -25.02 23.20
CA LYS A 131 -8.21 -25.51 23.99
C LYS A 131 -9.11 -26.48 23.21
N GLU A 132 -9.35 -26.20 21.93
CA GLU A 132 -10.13 -27.05 21.02
C GLU A 132 -9.51 -28.47 20.87
N LYS A 133 -8.17 -28.54 20.79
CA LYS A 133 -7.42 -29.80 20.75
C LYS A 133 -7.61 -30.66 22.02
N TYR A 134 -7.81 -30.04 23.17
CA TYR A 134 -8.02 -30.76 24.45
C TYR A 134 -9.48 -31.16 24.69
N LEU A 135 -10.44 -30.46 24.08
CA LEU A 135 -11.87 -30.79 24.17
C LEU A 135 -12.22 -31.98 23.27
N HIS A 136 -11.71 -32.05 22.04
CA HIS A 136 -11.95 -33.19 21.15
C HIS A 136 -11.20 -34.48 21.55
N GLY A 137 -10.14 -34.38 22.36
CA GLY A 137 -9.39 -35.56 22.83
C GLY A 137 -10.04 -36.33 23.99
N LYS A 138 -11.02 -35.72 24.69
CA LYS A 138 -11.70 -36.35 25.84
C LYS A 138 -13.04 -37.02 25.51
N SER A 139 -13.61 -36.76 24.33
CA SER A 139 -14.93 -37.29 23.95
C SER A 139 -14.91 -38.69 23.32
N SER A 140 -13.73 -39.26 23.03
CA SER A 140 -13.59 -40.59 22.41
C SER A 140 -13.43 -41.75 23.41
N LYS A 141 -13.75 -41.51 24.68
CA LYS A 141 -13.77 -42.54 25.74
C LYS A 141 -15.06 -42.42 26.57
N ARG A 142 -16.20 -42.67 25.96
CA ARG A 142 -17.42 -43.11 26.65
C ARG A 142 -18.17 -44.07 25.75
#